data_AF-A0A1X1BIH1-F1
#
_entry.id   AF-A0A1X1BIH1-F1
#
_cell.length_a   1.000
_cell.length_b   1.000
_cell.length_c   1.000
_cell.angle_alpha   90.00
_cell.angle_beta   90.00
_cell.angle_gamma   90.00
#
_symmetry.space_group_name_H-M   'P 1'
#
loop_
_entity.id
_entity.type
_entity.pdbx_description
1 polymer ?
#
loop_
_entity_poly.entity_id
_entity_poly.type
_entity_poly.pdbx_seq_one_letter_code
_entity_poly.pdbx_strand_id
1 'polypeptide(L)'
;MGRLYNSFYYSQSNNKYVMLFVFPSVIWYTRFRADTKLGYRLYISPTAGGPIDYTDKIDSAAMRKQDDDSGEISSSYLLDALNYVDDTVMGLWRRITGSRPLIEGFKNGKKVYLDDSATVTDLKNAVYGQRAIENKDVLVGCKGRIMQDDDNLALATRAFCRRDPRIVLWRDS
;
A
#
# COMPACT_ATOMS: atom_id res chain seq x y z
N MET A 1 32.86 -9.76 23.87
CA MET A 1 32.45 -10.25 22.53
C MET A 1 32.65 -11.75 22.35
N GLY A 2 33.79 -12.36 22.71
CA GLY A 2 34.08 -13.78 22.42
C GLY A 2 33.06 -14.80 22.96
N ARG A 3 32.49 -14.58 24.15
CA ARG A 3 31.47 -15.49 24.73
C ARG A 3 30.13 -15.47 23.97
N LEU A 4 29.73 -14.32 23.42
CA LEU A 4 28.51 -14.21 22.60
C LEU A 4 28.70 -14.88 21.24
N TYR A 5 29.87 -14.69 20.62
CA TYR A 5 30.21 -15.36 19.37
C TYR A 5 30.26 -16.88 19.55
N ASN A 6 30.91 -17.38 20.59
CA ASN A 6 30.94 -18.81 20.89
C ASN A 6 29.54 -19.36 21.15
N SER A 7 28.69 -18.64 21.89
CA SER A 7 27.30 -19.05 22.11
C SER A 7 26.46 -19.05 20.82
N PHE A 8 26.72 -18.15 19.89
CA PHE A 8 26.04 -18.10 18.59
C PHE A 8 26.54 -19.21 17.64
N TYR A 9 27.85 -19.51 17.68
CA TYR A 9 28.47 -20.54 16.85
C TYR A 9 27.90 -21.92 17.18
N TYR A 10 27.79 -22.26 18.46
CA TYR A 10 27.28 -23.54 18.94
C TYR A 10 25.74 -23.63 19.05
N SER A 11 24.99 -22.63 18.56
CA SER A 11 23.53 -22.65 18.53
C SER A 11 22.96 -23.30 17.25
N GLN A 12 21.74 -23.82 17.34
CA GLN A 12 21.03 -24.46 16.23
C GLN A 12 20.84 -23.50 15.05
N SER A 13 21.26 -23.92 13.85
CA SER A 13 21.26 -23.08 12.65
C SER A 13 19.87 -22.62 12.21
N ASN A 14 18.84 -23.46 12.40
CA ASN A 14 17.47 -23.15 11.98
C ASN A 14 16.89 -21.92 12.69
N ASN A 15 17.10 -21.81 14.01
CA ASN A 15 16.50 -20.74 14.82
C ASN A 15 17.41 -19.53 15.03
N LYS A 16 18.74 -19.70 15.01
CA LYS A 16 19.67 -18.63 15.43
C LYS A 16 19.59 -17.38 14.56
N TYR A 17 19.38 -17.52 13.25
CA TYR A 17 19.28 -16.37 12.35
C TYR A 17 17.94 -15.65 12.46
N VAL A 18 16.84 -16.39 12.55
CA VAL A 18 15.50 -15.82 12.68
C VAL A 18 15.37 -15.05 14.00
N MET A 19 15.81 -15.65 15.10
CA MET A 19 15.66 -15.04 16.43
C MET A 19 16.58 -13.84 16.64
N LEU A 20 17.79 -13.85 16.07
CA LEU A 20 18.79 -12.81 16.33
C LEU A 20 18.75 -11.65 15.32
N PHE A 21 18.36 -11.90 14.08
CA PHE A 21 18.34 -10.88 13.03
C PHE A 21 16.93 -10.55 12.55
N VAL A 22 16.10 -11.55 12.26
CA VAL A 22 14.77 -11.30 11.66
C VAL A 22 13.82 -10.67 12.67
N PHE A 23 13.62 -11.26 13.85
CA PHE A 23 12.70 -10.67 14.83
C PHE A 23 13.14 -9.29 15.32
N PRO A 24 14.42 -9.06 15.71
CA PRO A 24 14.83 -7.74 16.15
C PRO A 24 14.72 -6.68 15.06
N SER A 25 15.02 -7.01 13.80
CA SER A 25 14.86 -6.06 12.69
C SER A 25 13.39 -5.71 12.42
N VAL A 26 12.48 -6.69 12.49
CA VAL A 26 11.03 -6.44 12.33
C VAL A 26 10.47 -5.64 13.50
N ILE A 27 10.84 -5.96 14.74
CA ILE A 27 10.42 -5.21 15.94
C ILE A 27 10.95 -3.78 15.85
N TRP A 28 12.22 -3.61 15.48
CA TRP A 28 12.82 -2.29 15.31
C TRP A 28 12.11 -1.49 14.21
N TYR A 29 11.88 -2.08 13.03
CA TYR A 29 11.21 -1.41 11.92
C TYR A 29 9.77 -1.02 12.27
N THR A 30 8.99 -1.94 12.86
CA THR A 30 7.60 -1.67 13.23
C THR A 30 7.50 -0.60 14.31
N ARG A 31 8.38 -0.64 15.32
CA ARG A 31 8.45 0.39 16.36
C ARG A 31 8.92 1.73 15.82
N PHE A 32 9.99 1.75 15.03
CA PHE A 32 10.50 2.96 14.40
C PHE A 32 9.44 3.63 13.53
N ARG A 33 8.71 2.85 12.72
CA ARG A 33 7.60 3.35 11.91
C ARG A 33 6.43 3.88 12.75
N ALA A 34 6.12 3.24 13.87
CA ALA A 34 5.02 3.65 14.74
C ALA A 34 5.34 4.91 15.56
N ASP A 35 6.60 5.10 15.95
CA ASP A 35 7.02 6.23 16.79
C ASP A 35 7.40 7.47 15.95
N THR A 36 7.90 7.30 14.72
CA THR A 36 8.38 8.43 13.87
C THR A 36 7.36 8.95 12.86
N LYS A 37 6.34 8.15 12.49
CA LYS A 37 5.36 8.55 11.47
C LYS A 37 3.95 8.65 12.05
N LEU A 38 3.18 9.62 11.59
CA LEU A 38 1.79 9.78 11.97
C LEU A 38 0.89 8.82 11.18
N GLY A 39 0.00 8.14 11.91
CA GLY A 39 -0.91 7.15 11.35
C GLY A 39 -2.33 7.69 11.19
N TYR A 40 -2.84 7.64 9.96
CA TYR A 40 -4.19 8.09 9.60
C TYR A 40 -5.06 6.91 9.16
N ARG A 41 -6.36 6.94 9.47
CA ARG A 41 -7.32 5.96 8.97
C ARG A 41 -8.07 6.56 7.78
N LEU A 42 -7.95 5.92 6.63
CA LEU A 42 -8.55 6.41 5.40
C LEU A 42 -9.89 5.74 5.12
N TYR A 43 -10.82 6.52 4.60
CA TYR A 43 -12.13 6.10 4.12
C TYR A 43 -12.37 6.76 2.76
N ILE A 44 -12.84 6.00 1.79
CA ILE A 44 -13.15 6.52 0.46
C ILE A 44 -14.65 6.34 0.24
N SER A 45 -15.31 7.45 -0.08
CA SER A 45 -16.70 7.47 -0.53
C SER A 45 -16.80 6.82 -1.91
N PRO A 46 -17.89 6.10 -2.23
CA PRO A 46 -18.14 5.64 -3.59
C PRO A 46 -18.12 6.80 -4.62
N THR A 47 -18.46 8.03 -4.22
CA THR A 47 -18.45 9.20 -5.11
C THR A 47 -17.06 9.63 -5.54
N ALA A 48 -16.02 9.35 -4.73
CA ALA A 48 -14.64 9.74 -5.02
C ALA A 48 -14.00 8.86 -6.11
N GLY A 49 -14.62 7.73 -6.46
CA GLY A 49 -13.95 6.65 -7.20
C GLY A 49 -12.93 5.96 -6.29
N GLY A 50 -13.01 4.63 -6.19
CA GLY A 50 -12.00 3.87 -5.46
C GLY A 50 -10.64 3.92 -6.18
N PRO A 51 -9.50 3.68 -5.49
CA PRO A 51 -8.26 3.36 -6.18
C PRO A 51 -8.47 2.12 -7.05
N ILE A 52 -7.69 2.02 -8.12
CA ILE A 52 -7.83 1.06 -9.23
C ILE A 52 -8.09 -0.39 -8.76
N ASP A 53 -7.51 -0.79 -7.63
CA ASP A 53 -7.76 -2.10 -7.00
C ASP A 53 -9.21 -2.37 -6.53
N TYR A 54 -10.05 -1.35 -6.33
CA TYR A 54 -11.49 -1.56 -6.08
C TYR A 54 -12.27 -1.72 -7.35
N THR A 55 -11.98 -0.91 -8.38
CA THR A 55 -12.65 -1.05 -9.68
C THR A 55 -12.30 -2.42 -10.25
N ASP A 56 -11.03 -2.81 -10.21
CA ASP A 56 -10.57 -4.11 -10.68
C ASP A 56 -11.17 -5.27 -9.87
N LYS A 57 -11.44 -5.10 -8.56
CA LYS A 57 -12.15 -6.10 -7.74
C LYS A 57 -13.65 -6.18 -8.05
N ILE A 58 -14.29 -5.06 -8.38
CA ILE A 58 -15.68 -5.03 -8.82
C ILE A 58 -15.77 -5.68 -10.21
N ASP A 59 -14.86 -5.33 -11.11
CA ASP A 59 -14.78 -5.83 -12.49
C ASP A 59 -14.40 -7.31 -12.52
N SER A 60 -13.44 -7.76 -11.69
CA SER A 60 -13.10 -9.19 -11.58
C SER A 60 -14.18 -10.02 -10.87
N ALA A 61 -14.98 -9.43 -9.96
CA ALA A 61 -16.17 -10.09 -9.44
C ALA A 61 -17.29 -10.19 -10.50
N ALA A 62 -17.36 -9.25 -11.45
CA ALA A 62 -18.25 -9.32 -12.60
C ALA A 62 -17.75 -10.33 -13.66
N MET A 63 -16.44 -10.36 -13.94
CA MET A 63 -15.82 -11.27 -14.93
C MET A 63 -15.78 -12.74 -14.47
N ARG A 64 -15.64 -13.02 -13.17
CA ARG A 64 -15.77 -14.40 -12.63
C ARG A 64 -17.12 -15.05 -12.90
N LYS A 65 -18.12 -14.28 -13.31
CA LYS A 65 -19.44 -14.79 -13.71
C LYS A 65 -19.52 -15.19 -15.19
N GLN A 66 -18.47 -14.90 -15.97
CA GLN A 66 -18.50 -14.96 -17.43
C GLN A 66 -17.42 -15.90 -18.04
N ASP A 67 -16.42 -16.31 -17.26
CA ASP A 67 -15.25 -17.10 -17.70
C ASP A 67 -15.34 -18.62 -17.43
N ASP A 68 -16.54 -19.22 -17.52
CA ASP A 68 -16.73 -20.69 -17.43
C ASP A 68 -16.97 -21.34 -18.81
N ASP A 69 -16.33 -20.80 -19.88
CA ASP A 69 -16.39 -21.46 -21.18
C ASP A 69 -15.13 -21.24 -22.05
N SER A 70 -14.69 -22.36 -22.64
CA SER A 70 -13.68 -22.55 -23.68
C SER A 70 -12.17 -22.46 -23.34
N GLY A 71 -11.49 -23.59 -23.56
CA GLY A 71 -10.04 -23.76 -23.47
C GLY A 71 -9.36 -24.15 -24.80
N GLU A 72 -8.06 -24.46 -24.64
CA GLU A 72 -7.15 -25.20 -25.54
C GLU A 72 -6.60 -24.45 -26.79
N ILE A 73 -5.35 -24.61 -27.28
CA ILE A 73 -4.17 -25.43 -26.93
C ILE A 73 -2.89 -24.83 -27.58
N SER A 74 -1.79 -24.91 -26.83
CA SER A 74 -0.37 -25.18 -27.17
C SER A 74 0.35 -24.59 -28.39
N SER A 75 1.43 -23.85 -28.10
CA SER A 75 2.72 -23.97 -28.81
C SER A 75 3.87 -23.37 -27.99
N SER A 76 4.14 -23.90 -26.78
CA SER A 76 5.03 -23.21 -25.83
C SER A 76 5.67 -24.20 -24.86
N TYR A 77 6.91 -24.62 -25.08
CA TYR A 77 7.68 -25.22 -23.97
C TYR A 77 9.09 -24.66 -23.86
N LEU A 78 9.80 -24.40 -24.97
CA LEU A 78 11.10 -23.71 -24.93
C LEU A 78 10.97 -22.19 -25.01
N LEU A 79 10.10 -21.69 -25.89
CA LEU A 79 9.66 -20.28 -25.83
C LEU A 79 8.92 -20.00 -24.53
N ASP A 80 8.19 -20.97 -23.98
CA ASP A 80 7.52 -20.81 -22.69
C ASP A 80 8.50 -20.76 -21.54
N ALA A 81 9.57 -21.56 -21.52
CA ALA A 81 10.55 -21.47 -20.44
C ALA A 81 11.34 -20.14 -20.48
N LEU A 82 11.70 -19.66 -21.68
CA LEU A 82 12.38 -18.37 -21.83
C LEU A 82 11.44 -17.19 -21.57
N ASN A 83 10.22 -17.21 -22.10
CA ASN A 83 9.20 -16.21 -21.80
C ASN A 83 8.74 -16.31 -20.35
N TYR A 84 8.69 -17.48 -19.73
CA TYR A 84 8.33 -17.63 -18.31
C TYR A 84 9.42 -17.08 -17.41
N VAL A 85 10.70 -17.30 -17.73
CA VAL A 85 11.79 -16.70 -16.95
C VAL A 85 11.86 -15.19 -17.18
N ASP A 86 11.71 -14.72 -18.42
CA ASP A 86 11.66 -13.28 -18.70
C ASP A 86 10.42 -12.62 -18.09
N ASP A 87 9.24 -13.22 -18.19
CA ASP A 87 7.98 -12.68 -17.66
C ASP A 87 7.87 -12.86 -16.13
N THR A 88 8.51 -13.88 -15.53
CA THR A 88 8.63 -13.96 -14.05
C THR A 88 9.65 -12.97 -13.52
N VAL A 89 10.82 -12.83 -14.15
CA VAL A 89 11.88 -11.93 -13.68
C VAL A 89 11.51 -10.49 -14.01
N MET A 90 11.18 -10.18 -15.26
CA MET A 90 10.71 -8.85 -15.69
C MET A 90 9.34 -8.52 -15.11
N GLY A 91 8.47 -9.51 -14.84
CA GLY A 91 7.23 -9.33 -14.08
C GLY A 91 7.47 -9.06 -12.61
N LEU A 92 8.46 -9.69 -11.96
CA LEU A 92 8.88 -9.37 -10.60
C LEU A 92 9.54 -7.99 -10.53
N TRP A 93 10.38 -7.65 -11.52
CA TRP A 93 10.99 -6.32 -11.64
C TRP A 93 9.93 -5.26 -11.92
N ARG A 94 8.96 -5.47 -12.82
CA ARG A 94 7.78 -4.59 -13.00
C ARG A 94 6.85 -4.60 -11.79
N ARG A 95 6.82 -5.65 -10.98
CA ARG A 95 6.11 -5.69 -9.69
C ARG A 95 6.77 -4.78 -8.65
N ILE A 96 8.08 -4.62 -8.75
CA ILE A 96 8.92 -3.81 -7.84
C ILE A 96 9.09 -2.37 -8.35
N THR A 97 9.15 -2.15 -9.66
CA THR A 97 9.34 -0.84 -10.31
C THR A 97 8.06 -0.23 -10.85
N GLY A 98 6.99 -1.02 -10.95
CA GLY A 98 5.68 -0.57 -11.39
C GLY A 98 5.12 0.44 -10.40
N SER A 99 4.58 1.51 -10.95
CA SER A 99 3.81 2.60 -10.33
C SER A 99 2.51 2.12 -9.67
N ARG A 100 2.56 1.04 -8.91
CA ARG A 100 1.45 0.54 -8.11
C ARG A 100 1.13 1.61 -7.08
N PRO A 101 -0.16 1.91 -6.84
CA PRO A 101 -0.52 2.78 -5.73
C PRO A 101 0.13 2.20 -4.46
N LEU A 102 0.62 3.06 -3.57
CA LEU A 102 1.30 2.68 -2.32
C LEU A 102 0.41 1.82 -1.39
N ILE A 103 -0.84 1.59 -1.78
CA ILE A 103 -1.90 0.95 -1.03
C ILE A 103 -2.56 -0.15 -1.87
N GLU A 104 -1.85 -1.26 -2.10
CA GLU A 104 -2.44 -2.47 -2.72
C GLU A 104 -3.57 -3.02 -1.84
N GLY A 105 -4.72 -3.32 -2.44
CA GLY A 105 -5.91 -3.85 -1.79
C GLY A 105 -6.46 -2.94 -0.68
N PHE A 106 -6.72 -1.67 -0.99
CA PHE A 106 -7.35 -0.75 -0.05
C PHE A 106 -8.68 -1.36 0.48
N LYS A 107 -8.96 -1.10 1.75
CA LYS A 107 -10.22 -1.37 2.46
C LYS A 107 -10.50 -0.15 3.32
N ASN A 108 -11.76 0.26 3.43
CA ASN A 108 -12.14 1.37 4.30
C ASN A 108 -11.68 1.11 5.74
N GLY A 109 -11.05 2.12 6.34
CA GLY A 109 -10.42 2.03 7.67
C GLY A 109 -8.96 1.57 7.66
N LYS A 110 -8.32 1.35 6.50
CA LYS A 110 -6.89 1.00 6.42
C LYS A 110 -6.04 2.14 6.99
N LYS A 111 -5.07 1.77 7.86
CA LYS A 111 -4.13 2.70 8.48
C LYS A 111 -2.97 2.97 7.54
N VAL A 112 -2.72 4.24 7.23
CA VAL A 112 -1.60 4.70 6.40
C VAL A 112 -0.70 5.58 7.25
N TYR A 113 0.61 5.40 7.09
CA TYR A 113 1.62 6.18 7.79
C TYR A 113 2.25 7.14 6.79
N LEU A 114 2.15 8.44 7.09
CA LEU A 114 2.76 9.50 6.30
C LEU A 114 3.72 10.30 7.18
N ASP A 115 4.63 11.01 6.53
CA ASP A 115 5.57 11.90 7.19
C ASP A 115 4.88 13.20 7.63
N ASP A 116 5.44 13.86 8.63
CA ASP A 116 4.83 15.05 9.25
C ASP A 116 4.76 16.27 8.32
N SER A 117 5.58 16.29 7.27
CA SER A 117 5.58 17.32 6.23
C SER A 117 4.66 17.01 5.05
N ALA A 118 3.99 15.86 5.04
CA ALA A 118 3.15 15.45 3.91
C ALA A 118 1.92 16.36 3.76
N THR A 119 1.65 16.74 2.51
CA THR A 119 0.47 17.54 2.15
C THR A 119 -0.73 16.65 1.82
N VAL A 120 -1.89 17.28 1.63
CA VAL A 120 -3.08 16.59 1.12
C VAL A 120 -2.86 16.07 -0.31
N THR A 121 -2.09 16.77 -1.14
CA THR A 121 -1.68 16.30 -2.46
C THR A 121 -0.85 15.01 -2.40
N ASP A 122 0.11 14.93 -1.48
CA ASP A 122 0.90 13.71 -1.27
C ASP A 122 0.03 12.52 -0.86
N LEU A 123 -1.00 12.76 -0.05
CA LEU A 123 -1.99 11.74 0.31
C LEU A 123 -2.78 11.27 -0.92
N LYS A 124 -3.26 12.19 -1.77
CA LYS A 124 -3.97 11.82 -3.01
C LYS A 124 -3.08 11.01 -3.94
N ASN A 125 -1.81 11.40 -4.09
CA ASN A 125 -0.80 10.67 -4.84
C ASN A 125 -0.56 9.26 -4.27
N ALA A 126 -0.53 9.13 -2.94
CA ALA A 126 -0.36 7.83 -2.30
C ALA A 126 -1.56 6.89 -2.49
N VAL A 127 -2.78 7.44 -2.55
CA VAL A 127 -4.02 6.67 -2.75
C VAL A 127 -4.21 6.29 -4.22
N TYR A 128 -4.11 7.26 -5.13
CA TYR A 128 -4.48 7.09 -6.54
C TYR A 128 -3.29 6.83 -7.48
N GLY A 129 -2.04 6.94 -7.00
CA GLY A 129 -0.85 6.75 -7.82
C GLY A 129 -0.79 7.77 -8.97
N GLN A 130 -0.48 7.28 -10.18
CA GLN A 130 -0.36 8.13 -11.38
C GLN A 130 -1.70 8.79 -11.81
N ARG A 131 -2.84 8.26 -11.37
CA ARG A 131 -4.18 8.84 -11.66
C ARG A 131 -4.60 9.93 -10.67
N ALA A 132 -3.72 10.35 -9.76
CA ALA A 132 -4.02 11.47 -8.87
C ALA A 132 -4.25 12.78 -9.64
N ILE A 133 -3.62 12.93 -10.81
CA ILE A 133 -3.80 14.10 -11.69
C ILE A 133 -5.22 14.14 -12.29
N GLU A 134 -5.82 12.98 -12.53
CA GLU A 134 -7.19 12.85 -13.06
C GLU A 134 -8.25 13.11 -11.98
N ASN A 135 -7.93 12.82 -10.72
CA ASN A 135 -8.82 12.92 -9.57
C ASN A 135 -8.58 14.21 -8.74
N LYS A 136 -8.40 15.34 -9.41
CA LYS A 136 -8.22 16.66 -8.74
C LYS A 136 -9.47 17.14 -8.02
N ASP A 137 -10.64 16.71 -8.50
CA ASP A 137 -11.96 17.02 -7.96
C ASP A 137 -12.29 16.28 -6.65
N VAL A 138 -11.47 15.30 -6.26
CA VAL A 138 -11.62 14.60 -4.99
C VAL A 138 -11.24 15.52 -3.84
N LEU A 139 -12.20 15.79 -2.97
CA LEU A 139 -12.03 16.50 -1.72
C LEU A 139 -11.55 15.56 -0.63
N VAL A 140 -10.69 16.08 0.24
CA VAL A 140 -10.19 15.38 1.41
C VAL A 140 -10.64 16.14 2.64
N GLY A 141 -11.08 15.43 3.66
CA GLY A 141 -11.52 16.07 4.88
C GLY A 141 -11.60 15.16 6.07
N CYS A 142 -11.85 15.78 7.21
CA CYS A 142 -11.95 15.10 8.49
C CYS A 142 -13.11 15.70 9.28
N LYS A 143 -13.96 14.85 9.88
CA LYS A 143 -15.10 15.28 10.69
C LYS A 143 -16.01 16.32 10.00
N GLY A 144 -16.22 16.16 8.69
CA GLY A 144 -17.05 17.07 7.88
C GLY A 144 -16.40 18.40 7.50
N ARG A 145 -15.09 18.59 7.78
CA ARG A 145 -14.33 19.78 7.36
C ARG A 145 -13.42 19.42 6.20
N ILE A 146 -13.44 20.24 5.15
CA ILE A 146 -12.61 20.08 3.95
C ILE A 146 -11.21 20.65 4.23
N MET A 147 -10.18 19.97 3.73
CA MET A 147 -8.79 20.39 3.74
C MET A 147 -8.40 20.87 2.34
N GLN A 148 -7.53 21.88 2.26
CA GLN A 148 -6.99 22.32 0.98
C GLN A 148 -5.84 21.40 0.53
N ASP A 149 -5.60 21.36 -0.77
CA ASP A 149 -4.60 20.47 -1.39
C ASP A 149 -3.17 20.78 -0.94
N ASP A 150 -2.88 22.05 -0.69
CA ASP A 150 -1.57 22.53 -0.23
C ASP A 150 -1.42 22.53 1.31
N ASP A 151 -2.48 22.18 2.04
CA ASP A 151 -2.41 22.10 3.50
C ASP A 151 -1.52 20.93 3.93
N ASN A 152 -0.72 21.17 4.96
CA ASN A 152 -0.04 20.09 5.67
C ASN A 152 -1.07 19.22 6.40
N LEU A 153 -1.05 17.92 6.10
CA LEU A 153 -2.03 16.97 6.61
C LEU A 153 -1.98 16.83 8.14
N ALA A 154 -0.78 16.85 8.73
CA ALA A 154 -0.60 16.74 10.18
C ALA A 154 -1.18 17.96 10.91
N LEU A 155 -1.00 19.15 10.35
CA LEU A 155 -1.56 20.39 10.91
C LEU A 155 -3.08 20.46 10.74
N ALA A 156 -3.58 20.13 9.55
CA ALA A 156 -5.01 20.12 9.25
C ALA A 156 -5.77 19.12 10.13
N THR A 157 -5.23 17.89 10.29
CA THR A 157 -5.84 16.88 11.17
C THR A 157 -5.80 17.29 12.64
N ARG A 158 -4.73 17.93 13.09
CA ARG A 158 -4.65 18.48 14.46
C ARG A 158 -5.69 19.58 14.71
N ALA A 159 -5.96 20.42 13.72
CA ALA A 159 -6.93 21.51 13.80
C ALA A 159 -8.39 21.02 13.71
N PHE A 160 -8.69 20.12 12.77
CA PHE A 160 -10.06 19.68 12.48
C PHE A 160 -10.49 18.47 13.30
N CYS A 161 -9.62 17.49 13.51
CA CYS A 161 -9.95 16.22 14.13
C CYS A 161 -8.89 15.75 15.14
N ARG A 162 -8.73 16.56 16.18
CA ARG A 162 -7.82 16.29 17.30
C ARG A 162 -8.03 14.87 17.86
N ARG A 163 -6.96 14.06 17.82
CA ARG A 163 -6.88 12.67 18.33
C ARG A 163 -7.75 11.64 17.60
N ASP A 164 -8.50 12.01 16.57
CA ASP A 164 -9.31 11.07 15.78
C ASP A 164 -9.05 11.25 14.27
N PRO A 165 -7.88 10.79 13.76
CA PRO A 165 -7.45 11.04 12.39
C PRO A 165 -8.17 10.11 11.39
N ARG A 166 -9.49 10.28 11.26
CA ARG A 166 -10.32 9.60 10.24
C ARG A 166 -10.50 10.52 9.05
N ILE A 167 -9.71 10.27 8.02
CA ILE A 167 -9.74 11.05 6.79
C ILE A 167 -10.72 10.38 5.83
N VAL A 168 -11.59 11.20 5.24
CA VAL A 168 -12.56 10.78 4.23
C VAL A 168 -12.22 11.46 2.91
N LEU A 169 -12.25 10.71 1.82
CA LEU A 169 -12.16 11.22 0.46
C LEU A 169 -13.52 11.11 -0.21
N TRP A 170 -14.00 12.20 -0.81
CA TRP A 170 -15.27 12.24 -1.55
C TRP A 170 -15.21 13.25 -2.69
N ARG A 171 -16.12 13.11 -3.64
CA ARG A 171 -16.37 14.11 -4.69
C ARG A 171 -17.67 14.83 -4.36
N ASP A 172 -17.68 16.16 -4.49
CA ASP A 172 -18.91 16.95 -4.44
C ASP A 172 -19.61 16.83 -5.79
N SER A 173 -20.89 16.44 -5.79
CA SER A 173 -21.67 16.15 -6.99
C SER A 173 -22.28 17.39 -7.60
#